data_AF-A0A1F7ZI58-F1
#
_entry.id   AF-A0A1F7ZI58-F1
#
_cell.length_a   1.000
_cell.length_b   1.000
_cell.length_c   1.000
_cell.angle_alpha   90.00
_cell.angle_beta   90.00
_cell.angle_gamma   90.00
#
_symmetry.space_group_name_H-M   'P 1'
#
loop_
_entity.id
_entity.type
_entity.pdbx_description
1 polymer ?
#
loop_
_entity_poly.entity_id
_entity_poly.type
_entity_poly.pdbx_seq_one_letter_code
_entity_poly.pdbx_strand_id
1 'polypeptide(L)'
;MANCDWGGSCINSDPFTPFFDFRAVHKIDGHSLCPTGDRENPLTTRHSSRPVRAVTVSEVYRCCGMLHWLAACTALEHVSFEIVVHRDDFGLSFPNVDRFSAPKFRQALLPFSGTLKTLRVAADESFYIDLEWQYEDIEEEPFGSFKEFVVLQDFVVRHSHLIRLFPSRSSGEDRKPFVDILPPSLKSLSVKDIVDEGYPDLLFGAFNVVATQAFLSST
;
A
#
# COMPACT_ATOMS: atom_id res chain seq x y z
N MET A 1 -8.29 26.83 -1.48
CA MET A 1 -8.26 26.55 -2.93
C MET A 1 -6.82 26.31 -3.31
N ALA A 2 -6.41 25.06 -3.47
CA ALA A 2 -5.10 24.75 -4.04
C ALA A 2 -5.21 24.96 -5.55
N ASN A 3 -4.30 25.76 -6.10
CA ASN A 3 -4.29 26.16 -7.50
C ASN A 3 -3.62 25.04 -8.32
N CYS A 4 -4.40 24.21 -9.00
CA CYS A 4 -3.93 23.12 -9.85
C CYS A 4 -3.50 23.64 -11.24
N ASP A 5 -2.61 24.64 -11.30
CA ASP A 5 -2.31 25.37 -12.54
C ASP A 5 -1.08 24.85 -13.32
N TRP A 6 -0.55 23.66 -13.01
CA TRP A 6 0.54 23.06 -13.80
C TRP A 6 0.41 21.54 -13.96
N GLY A 7 -0.42 21.13 -14.92
CA GLY A 7 -0.19 19.93 -15.75
C GLY A 7 -0.51 18.54 -15.18
N GLY A 8 -0.71 18.38 -13.87
CA GLY A 8 -1.28 17.17 -13.27
C GLY A 8 -2.58 17.49 -12.55
N SER A 9 -3.73 17.38 -13.23
CA SER A 9 -5.01 17.58 -12.55
C SER A 9 -5.39 16.30 -11.82
N CYS A 10 -5.18 16.25 -10.51
CA CYS A 10 -5.81 15.19 -9.73
C CYS A 10 -7.30 15.48 -9.55
N ILE A 11 -8.12 14.44 -9.67
CA ILE A 11 -9.55 14.49 -9.42
C ILE A 11 -9.77 14.32 -7.92
N ASN A 12 -10.55 15.21 -7.32
CA ASN A 12 -11.00 15.07 -5.94
C ASN A 12 -11.69 13.69 -5.76
N SER A 13 -11.42 12.97 -4.66
CA SER A 13 -12.01 11.67 -4.36
C SER A 13 -13.51 11.71 -4.03
N ASP A 14 -14.08 12.87 -3.72
CA ASP A 14 -15.51 13.04 -3.39
C ASP A 14 -16.48 12.34 -4.37
N PRO A 15 -16.32 12.46 -5.70
CA PRO A 15 -17.21 11.82 -6.65
C PRO A 15 -17.06 10.30 -6.67
N PHE A 16 -15.97 9.73 -6.13
CA PHE A 16 -15.76 8.29 -6.03
C PHE A 16 -16.48 7.67 -4.84
N THR A 17 -16.64 8.42 -3.75
CA THR A 17 -17.23 7.99 -2.48
C THR A 17 -18.61 7.31 -2.61
N PRO A 18 -19.58 7.84 -3.40
CA PRO A 18 -20.88 7.19 -3.56
C PRO A 18 -20.84 5.80 -4.20
N PHE A 19 -19.79 5.48 -4.96
CA PHE A 19 -19.71 4.18 -5.64
C PHE A 19 -19.50 3.00 -4.70
N PHE A 20 -18.97 3.26 -3.50
CA PHE A 20 -18.86 2.26 -2.44
C PHE A 20 -20.22 1.90 -1.82
N ASP A 21 -21.24 2.76 -1.98
CA ASP A 21 -22.60 2.53 -1.48
C ASP A 21 -23.52 1.83 -2.50
N PHE A 22 -23.11 1.70 -3.78
CA PHE A 22 -23.96 1.04 -4.78
C PHE A 22 -23.85 -0.48 -4.72
N ARG A 23 -24.97 -1.16 -4.44
CA ARG A 23 -25.07 -2.64 -4.44
C ARG A 23 -24.72 -3.34 -5.76
N ALA A 24 -24.67 -2.61 -6.87
CA ALA A 24 -24.31 -3.16 -8.18
C ALA A 24 -22.79 -3.07 -8.45
N VAL A 25 -22.06 -2.28 -7.66
CA VAL A 25 -20.64 -2.03 -7.86
C VAL A 25 -19.84 -3.10 -7.14
N HIS A 26 -19.08 -3.87 -7.91
CA HIS A 26 -18.20 -4.93 -7.39
C HIS A 26 -16.72 -4.60 -7.59
N LYS A 27 -16.43 -3.62 -8.44
CA LYS A 27 -15.09 -3.17 -8.82
C LYS A 27 -15.09 -1.66 -8.98
N ILE A 28 -14.06 -1.02 -8.44
CA ILE A 28 -13.81 0.41 -8.59
C ILE A 28 -12.43 0.57 -9.20
N ASP A 29 -12.38 1.29 -10.32
CA ASP A 29 -11.14 1.65 -11.01
C ASP A 29 -11.03 3.18 -11.06
N GLY A 30 -9.94 3.72 -10.53
CA GLY A 30 -9.67 5.16 -10.47
C GLY A 30 -8.29 5.51 -11.02
N HIS A 31 -8.13 6.77 -11.40
CA HIS A 31 -6.88 7.34 -11.91
C HIS A 31 -6.73 8.79 -11.46
N SER A 32 -5.52 9.18 -11.08
CA SER A 32 -5.14 10.54 -10.65
C SER A 32 -6.06 11.07 -9.55
N LEU A 33 -6.17 10.38 -8.41
CA LEU A 33 -7.09 10.78 -7.32
C LEU A 33 -6.36 11.52 -6.20
N CYS A 34 -6.95 12.63 -5.74
CA CYS A 34 -6.54 13.38 -4.55
C CYS A 34 -7.62 13.30 -3.46
N PRO A 35 -7.27 13.14 -2.18
CA PRO A 35 -8.20 13.24 -1.08
C PRO A 35 -8.82 14.64 -1.02
N THR A 36 -10.07 14.68 -0.60
CA THR A 36 -10.78 15.92 -0.32
C THR A 36 -10.28 16.53 0.98
N GLY A 37 -9.88 17.81 0.94
CA GLY A 37 -9.45 18.53 2.13
C GLY A 37 -10.58 18.69 3.16
N ASP A 38 -10.29 18.23 4.38
CA ASP A 38 -11.04 18.38 5.63
C ASP A 38 -12.48 17.84 5.71
N ARG A 39 -12.65 16.89 6.65
CA ARG A 39 -13.90 16.30 7.16
C ARG A 39 -14.60 15.31 6.22
N GLU A 40 -13.91 14.20 5.99
CA GLU A 40 -14.54 12.98 5.51
C GLU A 40 -15.54 12.48 6.56
N ASN A 41 -16.83 12.62 6.29
CA ASN A 41 -17.83 11.84 7.00
C ASN A 41 -17.57 10.37 6.68
N PRO A 42 -17.39 9.50 7.69
CA PRO A 42 -17.15 8.09 7.43
C PRO A 42 -18.30 7.55 6.58
N LEU A 43 -17.97 6.82 5.51
CA LEU A 43 -18.93 6.04 4.73
C LEU A 43 -19.69 5.12 5.70
N THR A 44 -20.94 5.47 6.00
CA THR A 44 -21.74 4.82 7.06
C THR A 44 -22.51 3.61 6.56
N THR A 45 -22.62 3.43 5.24
CA THR A 45 -23.44 2.37 4.65
C THR A 45 -22.57 1.20 4.20
N ARG A 46 -22.59 0.12 4.98
CA ARG A 46 -21.95 -1.15 4.58
C ARG A 46 -22.97 -2.08 3.95
N HIS A 47 -22.82 -2.39 2.66
CA HIS A 47 -23.71 -3.33 1.97
C HIS A 47 -23.14 -4.75 1.94
N SER A 48 -23.68 -5.62 2.79
CA SER A 48 -23.26 -7.03 2.89
C SER A 48 -23.74 -7.92 1.75
N SER A 49 -24.80 -7.54 1.02
CA SER A 49 -25.41 -8.41 0.01
C SER A 49 -24.59 -8.55 -1.28
N ARG A 50 -23.82 -7.51 -1.64
CA ARG A 50 -23.01 -7.41 -2.86
C ARG A 50 -21.86 -6.42 -2.63
N PRO A 51 -20.82 -6.83 -1.88
CA PRO A 51 -19.75 -5.94 -1.52
C PRO A 51 -18.81 -5.68 -2.70
N VAL A 52 -18.17 -4.52 -2.70
CA VAL A 52 -17.00 -4.24 -3.54
C VAL A 52 -15.92 -5.27 -3.24
N ARG A 53 -15.41 -5.92 -4.28
CA ARG A 53 -14.37 -6.97 -4.20
C ARG A 53 -13.03 -6.51 -4.75
N ALA A 54 -13.01 -5.47 -5.58
CA ALA A 54 -11.79 -4.99 -6.21
C ALA A 54 -11.72 -3.46 -6.19
N VAL A 55 -10.58 -2.94 -5.75
CA VAL A 55 -10.27 -1.50 -5.82
C VAL A 55 -8.90 -1.36 -6.48
N THR A 56 -8.89 -0.65 -7.60
CA THR A 56 -7.66 -0.29 -8.32
C THR A 56 -7.62 1.21 -8.45
N VAL A 57 -6.61 1.87 -7.92
CA VAL A 57 -6.39 3.29 -8.17
C VAL A 57 -4.96 3.50 -8.58
N SER A 58 -4.79 4.06 -9.78
CA SER A 58 -3.50 4.53 -10.29
C SER A 58 -3.34 6.01 -9.97
N GLU A 59 -2.11 6.45 -9.79
CA GLU A 59 -1.80 7.83 -9.42
C GLU A 59 -2.58 8.36 -8.20
N VAL A 60 -2.37 7.71 -7.06
CA VAL A 60 -2.92 8.17 -5.78
C VAL A 60 -1.99 9.23 -5.21
N TYR A 61 -2.49 10.46 -5.15
CA TYR A 61 -1.87 11.55 -4.43
C TYR A 61 -2.37 11.58 -3.00
N ARG A 62 -1.52 11.92 -2.03
CA ARG A 62 -1.88 12.10 -0.61
C ARG A 62 -2.70 10.92 -0.03
N CYS A 63 -1.98 9.97 0.56
CA CYS A 63 -2.47 8.64 0.85
C CYS A 63 -3.51 8.50 1.97
N CYS A 64 -3.87 9.58 2.67
CA CYS A 64 -4.82 9.55 3.78
C CYS A 64 -6.24 9.14 3.37
N GLY A 65 -6.68 9.51 2.16
CA GLY A 65 -8.01 9.14 1.65
C GLY A 65 -8.17 7.64 1.31
N MET A 66 -7.10 6.88 1.09
CA MET A 66 -7.27 5.47 0.71
C MET A 66 -7.89 4.62 1.84
N LEU A 67 -7.67 5.01 3.09
CA LEU A 67 -8.12 4.22 4.24
C LEU A 67 -9.66 4.23 4.38
N HIS A 68 -10.33 5.31 3.99
CA HIS A 68 -11.79 5.35 4.03
C HIS A 68 -12.42 4.47 2.95
N TRP A 69 -11.79 4.35 1.77
CA TRP A 69 -12.22 3.41 0.72
C TRP A 69 -12.19 1.97 1.21
N LEU A 70 -11.11 1.59 1.91
CA LEU A 70 -11.01 0.28 2.54
C LEU A 70 -12.09 0.09 3.60
N ALA A 71 -12.32 1.09 4.46
CA ALA A 71 -13.29 1.01 5.56
C ALA A 71 -14.76 0.83 5.11
N ALA A 72 -15.08 1.23 3.87
CA ALA A 72 -16.39 1.06 3.25
C ALA A 72 -16.62 -0.35 2.68
N CYS A 73 -15.56 -1.09 2.42
CA CYS A 73 -15.65 -2.43 1.87
C CYS A 73 -15.76 -3.49 2.98
N THR A 74 -16.36 -4.65 2.67
CA THR A 74 -16.51 -5.75 3.65
C THR A 74 -15.91 -7.07 3.22
N ALA A 75 -15.49 -7.23 1.95
CA ALA A 75 -14.97 -8.49 1.43
C ALA A 75 -14.03 -8.26 0.23
N LEU A 76 -13.05 -7.37 0.39
CA LEU A 76 -12.07 -7.10 -0.67
C LEU A 76 -11.26 -8.34 -1.00
N GLU A 77 -11.14 -8.63 -2.29
CA GLU A 77 -10.33 -9.71 -2.86
C GLU A 77 -9.11 -9.15 -3.58
N HIS A 78 -9.20 -7.95 -4.18
CA HIS A 78 -8.12 -7.33 -4.94
C HIS A 78 -7.96 -5.86 -4.56
N VAL A 79 -6.74 -5.47 -4.18
CA VAL A 79 -6.38 -4.08 -3.90
C VAL A 79 -5.12 -3.74 -4.68
N SER A 80 -5.17 -2.66 -5.46
CA SER A 80 -4.02 -2.14 -6.19
C SER A 80 -3.97 -0.63 -6.07
N PHE A 81 -2.90 -0.12 -5.46
CA PHE A 81 -2.59 1.30 -5.40
C PHE A 81 -1.22 1.58 -6.00
N GLU A 82 -1.16 2.63 -6.81
CA GLU A 82 0.08 3.20 -7.33
C GLU A 82 0.20 4.61 -6.78
N ILE A 83 1.13 4.77 -5.84
CA ILE A 83 1.33 6.01 -5.08
C ILE A 83 2.22 6.94 -5.90
N VAL A 84 1.79 8.19 -6.03
CA VAL A 84 2.58 9.23 -6.68
C VAL A 84 2.91 10.27 -5.64
N VAL A 85 4.13 10.84 -5.70
CA VAL A 85 4.43 12.05 -4.95
C VAL A 85 4.29 13.23 -5.89
N HIS A 86 3.47 14.21 -5.50
CA HIS A 86 3.34 15.42 -6.27
C HIS A 86 4.50 16.36 -5.95
N ARG A 87 5.00 17.11 -6.95
CA ARG A 87 6.06 18.12 -6.75
C ARG A 87 5.73 19.13 -5.65
N ASP A 88 4.46 19.48 -5.51
CA ASP A 88 4.00 20.39 -4.45
C ASP A 88 4.08 19.77 -3.06
N ASP A 89 4.09 18.44 -2.92
CA ASP A 89 4.26 17.76 -1.63
C ASP A 89 5.68 17.96 -1.05
N PHE A 90 6.63 18.42 -1.89
CA PHE A 90 8.03 18.69 -1.51
C PHE A 90 8.31 20.16 -1.16
N GLY A 91 7.34 21.06 -1.29
CA GLY A 91 7.57 22.50 -1.23
C GLY A 91 7.20 23.21 0.07
N LEU A 92 6.41 22.60 0.93
CA LEU A 92 5.92 23.26 2.15
C LEU A 92 5.95 22.27 3.30
N SER A 93 5.90 22.79 4.52
CA SER A 93 5.80 22.08 5.78
C SER A 93 4.55 21.20 5.86
N PHE A 94 4.42 20.21 4.98
CA PHE A 94 3.33 19.25 5.00
C PHE A 94 3.57 18.35 6.21
N PRO A 95 2.64 18.36 7.17
CA PRO A 95 2.80 17.54 8.35
C PRO A 95 2.81 16.07 7.90
N ASN A 96 3.70 15.25 8.51
CA ASN A 96 3.89 13.82 8.21
C ASN A 96 2.60 12.97 8.18
N VAL A 97 1.47 13.51 8.62
CA VAL A 97 0.15 12.88 8.66
C VAL A 97 -0.45 12.55 7.28
N ASP A 98 -0.05 13.23 6.20
CA ASP A 98 -0.59 12.97 4.85
C ASP A 98 0.23 11.97 4.02
N ARG A 99 1.37 11.53 4.56
CA ARG A 99 2.25 10.54 3.93
C ARG A 99 1.63 9.13 4.02
N PHE A 100 1.97 8.28 3.04
CA PHE A 100 1.64 6.87 3.12
C PHE A 100 2.29 6.24 4.35
N SER A 101 1.50 5.52 5.14
CA SER A 101 2.01 4.72 6.26
C SER A 101 1.66 3.26 5.99
N ALA A 102 2.67 2.45 5.67
CA ALA A 102 2.50 1.03 5.44
C ALA A 102 1.85 0.34 6.66
N PRO A 103 2.28 0.59 7.92
CA PRO A 103 1.61 0.01 9.09
C PRO A 103 0.12 0.36 9.20
N LYS A 104 -0.26 1.64 9.01
CA LYS A 104 -1.68 2.05 9.03
C LYS A 104 -2.49 1.40 7.92
N PHE A 105 -1.90 1.32 6.72
CA PHE A 105 -2.54 0.69 5.58
C PHE A 105 -2.75 -0.82 5.81
N ARG A 106 -1.75 -1.53 6.34
CA ARG A 106 -1.92 -2.93 6.76
C ARG A 106 -3.03 -3.09 7.79
N GLN A 107 -3.10 -2.23 8.81
CA GLN A 107 -4.16 -2.29 9.82
C GLN A 107 -5.55 -2.16 9.17
N ALA A 108 -5.71 -1.28 8.19
CA ALA A 108 -6.96 -1.14 7.43
C ALA A 108 -7.29 -2.37 6.55
N LEU A 109 -6.28 -3.16 6.17
CA LEU A 109 -6.46 -4.40 5.41
C LEU A 109 -6.80 -5.63 6.27
N LEU A 110 -6.51 -5.61 7.57
CA LEU A 110 -6.75 -6.76 8.47
C LEU A 110 -8.18 -7.34 8.41
N PRO A 111 -9.26 -6.54 8.27
CA PRO A 111 -10.62 -7.08 8.11
C PRO A 111 -10.79 -8.00 6.89
N PHE A 112 -9.92 -7.89 5.89
CA PHE A 112 -9.95 -8.67 4.66
C PHE A 112 -8.95 -9.82 4.64
N SER A 113 -8.34 -10.16 5.77
CA SER A 113 -7.30 -11.20 5.85
C SER A 113 -7.76 -12.58 5.32
N GLY A 114 -9.06 -12.87 5.45
CA GLY A 114 -9.68 -14.09 4.91
C GLY A 114 -10.21 -13.99 3.48
N THR A 115 -10.16 -12.83 2.83
CA THR A 115 -10.72 -12.61 1.47
C THR A 115 -9.71 -12.06 0.47
N LEU A 116 -8.70 -11.32 0.92
CA LEU A 116 -7.75 -10.61 0.06
C LEU A 116 -6.78 -11.56 -0.62
N LYS A 117 -6.93 -11.75 -1.93
CA LYS A 117 -6.12 -12.64 -2.77
C LYS A 117 -4.96 -11.92 -3.44
N THR A 118 -5.15 -10.65 -3.78
CA THR A 118 -4.14 -9.84 -4.48
C THR A 118 -3.96 -8.50 -3.80
N LEU A 119 -2.71 -8.15 -3.53
CA LEU A 119 -2.32 -6.84 -3.01
C LEU A 119 -1.19 -6.27 -3.86
N ARG A 120 -1.40 -5.09 -4.45
CA ARG A 120 -0.37 -4.30 -5.13
C ARG A 120 -0.27 -2.93 -4.49
N VAL A 121 0.90 -2.60 -3.97
CA VAL A 121 1.24 -1.25 -3.52
C VAL A 121 2.58 -0.88 -4.15
N ALA A 122 2.53 -0.09 -5.21
CA ALA A 122 3.69 0.38 -5.95
C ALA A 122 3.80 1.91 -5.86
N ALA A 123 4.95 2.46 -6.23
CA ALA A 123 5.09 3.88 -6.54
C ALA A 123 5.25 4.08 -8.05
N ASP A 124 4.98 5.28 -8.53
CA ASP A 124 5.30 5.65 -9.90
C ASP A 124 6.81 5.92 -10.10
N GLU A 125 7.22 6.11 -11.35
CA GLU A 125 8.62 6.39 -11.68
C GLU A 125 9.08 7.79 -11.23
N SER A 126 8.15 8.73 -11.03
CA SER A 126 8.48 10.10 -10.59
C SER A 126 8.87 10.16 -9.10
N PHE A 127 8.36 9.23 -8.29
CA PHE A 127 8.71 9.01 -6.90
C PHE A 127 10.23 8.92 -6.67
N TYR A 128 10.95 8.33 -7.62
CA TYR A 128 12.39 8.11 -7.54
C TYR A 128 13.22 9.35 -7.75
N ILE A 129 12.81 10.18 -8.71
CA ILE A 129 13.54 11.40 -9.06
C ILE A 129 13.58 12.34 -7.87
N ASP A 130 12.53 12.37 -7.06
CA ASP A 130 12.44 13.28 -5.92
C ASP A 130 13.02 12.70 -4.61
N LEU A 131 13.08 11.37 -4.45
CA LEU A 131 13.76 10.71 -3.32
C LEU A 131 15.29 10.92 -3.33
N GLU A 132 15.93 10.90 -4.51
CA GLU A 132 17.39 11.10 -4.63
C GLU A 132 17.88 12.43 -4.02
N TRP A 133 17.01 13.44 -3.92
CA TRP A 133 17.37 14.75 -3.38
C TRP A 133 17.19 14.87 -1.86
N GLN A 134 16.53 13.92 -1.18
CA GLN A 134 16.11 14.07 0.24
C GLN A 134 16.23 12.79 1.09
N TYR A 135 17.12 11.86 0.73
CA TYR A 135 17.34 10.58 1.44
C TYR A 135 17.57 10.69 2.97
N GLU A 136 17.89 11.87 3.51
CA GLU A 136 18.25 12.02 4.93
C GLU A 136 17.07 12.08 5.91
N ASP A 137 15.83 12.36 5.47
CA ASP A 137 14.70 12.64 6.38
C ASP A 137 13.42 11.80 6.16
N ILE A 138 13.42 10.82 5.23
CA ILE A 138 12.24 9.99 4.95
C ILE A 138 12.41 8.61 5.58
N GLU A 139 11.96 8.46 6.82
CA GLU A 139 11.78 7.13 7.44
C GLU A 139 10.51 6.46 6.89
N GLU A 140 10.64 5.63 5.86
CA GLU A 140 9.57 4.72 5.42
C GLU A 140 9.50 3.49 6.34
N GLU A 141 8.34 3.25 6.95
CA GLU A 141 8.11 2.07 7.78
C GLU A 141 7.63 0.87 6.95
N PRO A 142 8.11 -0.35 7.22
CA PRO A 142 7.61 -1.54 6.56
C PRO A 142 6.18 -1.88 7.02
N PHE A 143 5.45 -2.64 6.20
CA PHE A 143 4.11 -3.13 6.55
C PHE A 143 4.08 -3.98 7.84
N GLY A 144 5.14 -4.76 8.07
CA GLY A 144 5.15 -5.82 9.08
C GLY A 144 4.70 -7.17 8.52
N SER A 145 4.19 -8.06 9.38
CA SER A 145 3.88 -9.44 9.00
C SER A 145 2.52 -9.57 8.30
N PHE A 146 2.44 -10.35 7.23
CA PHE A 146 1.20 -10.70 6.54
C PHE A 146 0.74 -12.13 6.83
N LYS A 147 1.26 -12.81 7.87
CA LYS A 147 0.90 -14.19 8.19
C LYS A 147 -0.60 -14.41 8.40
N GLU A 148 -1.33 -13.39 8.84
CA GLU A 148 -2.77 -13.43 9.04
C GLU A 148 -3.57 -13.49 7.73
N PHE A 149 -2.96 -13.10 6.60
CA PHE A 149 -3.59 -13.06 5.28
C PHE A 149 -3.53 -14.43 4.60
N VAL A 150 -4.31 -15.38 5.12
CA VAL A 150 -4.25 -16.81 4.78
C VAL A 150 -4.68 -17.16 3.34
N VAL A 151 -5.22 -16.21 2.59
CA VAL A 151 -5.62 -16.40 1.19
C VAL A 151 -4.88 -15.49 0.21
N LEU A 152 -3.91 -14.69 0.67
CA LEU A 152 -3.13 -13.79 -0.18
C LEU A 152 -2.17 -14.61 -1.04
N GLN A 153 -2.34 -14.53 -2.37
CA GLN A 153 -1.59 -15.31 -3.36
C GLN A 153 -0.59 -14.43 -4.11
N ASP A 154 -0.98 -13.21 -4.45
CA ASP A 154 -0.18 -12.30 -5.26
C ASP A 154 0.11 -11.02 -4.46
N PHE A 155 1.40 -10.76 -4.22
CA PHE A 155 1.84 -9.59 -3.48
C PHE A 155 2.87 -8.79 -4.29
N VAL A 156 2.54 -7.57 -4.63
CA VAL A 156 3.44 -6.59 -5.26
C VAL A 156 3.68 -5.47 -4.28
N VAL A 157 4.94 -5.22 -3.95
CA VAL A 157 5.31 -4.29 -2.88
C VAL A 157 6.63 -3.59 -3.17
N ARG A 158 6.76 -2.36 -2.71
CA ARG A 158 8.03 -1.62 -2.72
C ARG A 158 9.02 -2.24 -1.73
N HIS A 159 10.31 -2.22 -2.05
CA HIS A 159 11.36 -2.77 -1.22
C HIS A 159 11.34 -2.21 0.22
N SER A 160 11.20 -0.89 0.35
CA SER A 160 11.12 -0.17 1.62
C SER A 160 9.89 -0.48 2.47
N HIS A 161 8.78 -0.88 1.84
CA HIS A 161 7.57 -1.30 2.54
C HIS A 161 7.59 -2.79 2.91
N LEU A 162 8.48 -3.58 2.32
CA LEU A 162 8.64 -5.00 2.65
C LEU A 162 9.62 -5.19 3.81
N ILE A 163 10.78 -4.52 3.74
CA ILE A 163 11.80 -4.57 4.79
C ILE A 163 12.26 -3.17 5.17
N ARG A 164 12.72 -3.06 6.43
CA ARG A 164 13.35 -1.84 6.91
C ARG A 164 14.74 -1.71 6.28
N LEU A 165 14.89 -0.75 5.37
CA LEU A 165 16.16 -0.46 4.69
C LEU A 165 17.10 0.38 5.56
N PHE A 166 16.54 1.36 6.26
CA PHE A 166 17.31 2.27 7.11
C PHE A 166 17.02 1.99 8.59
N PRO A 167 18.05 1.83 9.44
CA PRO A 167 17.85 1.72 10.87
C PRO A 167 17.27 3.03 11.40
N SER A 168 16.03 3.01 11.90
CA SER A 168 15.49 4.17 12.63
C SER A 168 16.39 4.44 13.84
N ARG A 169 16.67 5.71 14.09
CA ARG A 169 17.52 6.16 15.21
C ARG A 169 17.00 5.71 16.58
N SER A 170 15.75 5.23 16.65
CA SER A 170 15.00 4.96 17.89
C SER A 170 14.52 3.53 18.10
N SER A 171 14.68 2.58 17.15
CA SER A 171 14.14 1.22 17.32
C SER A 171 15.18 0.14 17.08
N GLY A 172 15.59 -0.57 18.14
CA GLY A 172 16.36 -1.81 18.08
C GLY A 172 15.53 -3.04 17.68
N GLU A 173 14.51 -2.86 16.84
CA GLU A 173 13.72 -3.99 16.35
C GLU A 173 14.52 -4.78 15.31
N ASP A 174 14.79 -6.04 15.65
CA ASP A 174 15.48 -6.99 14.78
C ASP A 174 14.74 -7.18 13.46
N ARG A 175 15.52 -7.22 12.36
CA ARG A 175 15.04 -7.54 11.02
C ARG A 175 14.37 -8.92 11.05
N LYS A 176 13.08 -8.97 10.73
CA LYS A 176 12.34 -10.23 10.65
C LYS A 176 12.64 -10.91 9.31
N PRO A 177 12.90 -12.23 9.29
CA PRO A 177 13.14 -12.96 8.05
C PRO A 177 11.85 -13.05 7.23
N PHE A 178 11.98 -13.27 5.92
CA PHE A 178 10.84 -13.28 4.99
C PHE A 178 9.79 -14.35 5.36
N VAL A 179 10.24 -15.49 5.86
CA VAL A 179 9.38 -16.57 6.37
C VAL A 179 8.50 -16.13 7.54
N ASP A 180 8.88 -15.05 8.24
CA ASP A 180 8.12 -14.48 9.35
C ASP A 180 7.17 -13.34 8.97
N ILE A 181 7.35 -12.77 7.77
CA ILE A 181 6.53 -11.66 7.27
C ILE A 181 5.61 -12.06 6.12
N LEU A 182 5.95 -13.07 5.31
CA LEU A 182 5.12 -13.45 4.16
C LEU A 182 4.00 -14.41 4.57
N PRO A 183 2.82 -14.35 3.93
CA PRO A 183 1.76 -15.31 4.17
C PRO A 183 2.13 -16.68 3.58
N PRO A 184 1.67 -17.78 4.21
CA PRO A 184 1.92 -19.13 3.71
C PRO A 184 1.21 -19.43 2.37
N SER A 185 0.16 -18.69 2.03
CA SER A 185 -0.62 -18.84 0.79
C SER A 185 0.03 -18.19 -0.44
N LEU A 186 1.16 -17.50 -0.25
CA LEU A 186 1.78 -16.69 -1.29
C LEU A 186 2.30 -17.55 -2.44
N LYS A 187 1.88 -17.22 -3.66
CA LYS A 187 2.31 -17.86 -4.92
C LYS A 187 3.25 -16.97 -5.71
N SER A 188 3.07 -15.65 -5.65
CA SER A 188 3.86 -14.67 -6.38
C SER A 188 4.21 -13.49 -5.50
N LEU A 189 5.51 -13.16 -5.44
CA LEU A 189 6.05 -11.97 -4.81
C LEU A 189 6.77 -11.14 -5.87
N SER A 190 6.34 -9.91 -6.08
CA SER A 190 7.06 -8.94 -6.91
C SER A 190 7.52 -7.79 -6.03
N VAL A 191 8.83 -7.68 -5.86
CA VAL A 191 9.42 -6.54 -5.17
C VAL A 191 9.78 -5.49 -6.23
N LYS A 192 9.18 -4.32 -6.07
CA LYS A 192 9.44 -3.14 -6.87
C LYS A 192 10.40 -2.24 -6.11
N ASP A 193 10.94 -1.30 -6.84
CA ASP A 193 11.63 -0.18 -6.24
C ASP A 193 12.82 -0.62 -5.35
N ILE A 194 13.67 -1.48 -5.92
CA ILE A 194 14.81 -2.05 -5.20
C ILE A 194 15.85 -0.96 -4.95
N VAL A 195 16.41 -0.97 -3.74
CA VAL A 195 17.44 -0.07 -3.25
C VAL A 195 18.69 -0.91 -3.07
N ASP A 196 19.78 -0.50 -3.73
CA ASP A 196 20.99 -1.33 -3.88
C ASP A 196 21.60 -1.70 -2.52
N GLU A 197 21.58 -0.79 -1.56
CA GLU A 197 22.13 -1.01 -0.21
C GLU A 197 21.41 -2.14 0.54
N GLY A 198 20.11 -2.31 0.31
CA GLY A 198 19.30 -3.37 0.93
C GLY A 198 19.15 -4.62 0.07
N TYR A 199 19.67 -4.61 -1.16
CA TYR A 199 19.51 -5.73 -2.09
C TYR A 199 20.05 -7.08 -1.56
N PRO A 200 21.20 -7.14 -0.85
CA PRO A 200 21.65 -8.39 -0.25
C PRO A 200 20.66 -9.00 0.75
N ASP A 201 20.00 -8.17 1.56
CA ASP A 201 18.99 -8.61 2.53
C ASP A 201 17.73 -9.15 1.83
N LEU A 202 17.32 -8.50 0.74
CA LEU A 202 16.22 -8.96 -0.12
C LEU A 202 16.52 -10.34 -0.71
N LEU A 203 17.73 -10.54 -1.27
CA LEU A 203 18.15 -11.83 -1.82
C LEU A 203 18.20 -12.92 -0.75
N PHE A 204 18.77 -12.63 0.41
CA PHE A 204 18.84 -13.58 1.51
C PHE A 204 17.44 -13.98 2.01
N GLY A 205 16.54 -13.00 2.15
CA GLY A 205 15.13 -13.24 2.48
C GLY A 205 14.43 -14.14 1.47
N ALA A 206 14.56 -13.83 0.17
CA ALA A 206 13.97 -14.62 -0.90
C ALA A 206 14.52 -16.05 -0.94
N PHE A 207 15.83 -16.23 -0.80
CA PHE A 207 16.46 -17.55 -0.77
C PHE A 207 15.92 -18.43 0.36
N ASN A 208 15.77 -17.87 1.57
CA ASN A 208 15.25 -18.62 2.72
C ASN A 208 13.80 -19.09 2.51
N VAL A 209 12.97 -18.28 1.85
CA VAL A 209 11.59 -18.68 1.50
C VAL A 209 11.59 -19.86 0.53
N VAL A 210 12.38 -19.77 -0.55
CA VAL A 210 12.46 -20.83 -1.57
C VAL A 210 12.99 -22.13 -0.96
N ALA A 211 14.06 -22.05 -0.16
CA ALA A 211 14.63 -23.22 0.51
C ALA A 211 13.62 -23.89 1.46
N THR A 212 12.86 -23.09 2.22
CA THR A 212 11.83 -23.60 3.14
C THR A 212 10.68 -24.27 2.38
N GLN A 213 10.21 -23.68 1.27
CA GLN A 213 9.14 -24.25 0.46
C GLN A 213 9.58 -25.55 -0.25
N ALA A 214 10.82 -25.61 -0.74
CA ALA A 214 11.38 -26.82 -1.35
C ALA A 214 11.48 -27.97 -0.34
N PHE A 215 11.88 -27.68 0.89
CA PHE A 215 11.93 -28.67 1.97
C PHE A 215 10.53 -29.23 2.30
N LEU A 216 9.53 -28.36 2.46
CA LEU A 216 8.14 -28.77 2.75
C LEU A 216 7.47 -29.55 1.60
N SER A 217 7.91 -29.35 0.35
CA SER A 217 7.39 -30.07 -0.81
C SER A 217 8.00 -31.47 -1.00
N SER A 218 9.03 -31.80 -0.21
CA SER A 218 9.80 -33.06 -0.31
C SER A 218 9.43 -34.08 0.77
N THR A 219 8.50 -33.74 1.66
CA THR A 219 7.99 -34.57 2.78
C THR A 219 6.51 -34.86 2.60
#